data_AF-G4RDU9-F1
#
_entry.id   AF-G4RDU9-F1
#
_cell.length_a   1.000
_cell.length_b   1.000
_cell.length_c   1.000
_cell.angle_alpha   90.00
_cell.angle_beta   90.00
_cell.angle_gamma   90.00
#
_symmetry.space_group_name_H-M   'P 1'
#
loop_
_entity.id
_entity.type
_entity.pdbx_description
1 polymer ?
#
loop_
_entity_poly.entity_id
_entity_poly.type
_entity_poly.pdbx_seq_one_letter_code
_entity_poly.pdbx_strand_id
1 'polypeptide(L)'
;MVWTVGTLFFGLVLILASIPLVFKPAQRTPSVATLDTSGITVNVSASLADDRTLTVFIRLPVDRADIIDPRVQIVMTGHQMTVPANVLSAGPGAYQASAMLPMAGQWEVQVGIGDEIVRLPVDANPAGL
;
A
#
# COMPACT_ATOMS: atom_id res chain seq x y z
N MET A 1 29.11 2.01 49.58
CA MET A 1 29.45 2.14 48.15
C MET A 1 28.24 1.62 47.35
N VAL A 2 27.19 2.43 47.22
CA VAL A 2 25.88 2.05 46.63
C VAL A 2 25.37 3.25 45.84
N TRP A 3 26.01 3.60 44.72
CA TRP A 3 25.67 4.83 43.98
C TRP A 3 25.83 4.70 42.46
N THR A 4 25.61 3.50 41.91
CA THR A 4 25.74 3.25 40.46
C THR A 4 24.60 2.43 39.85
N VAL A 5 23.69 1.86 40.66
CA VAL A 5 22.63 0.97 40.15
C VAL A 5 21.36 1.74 39.76
N GLY A 6 21.10 2.91 40.36
CA GLY A 6 19.87 3.69 40.11
C GLY A 6 19.80 4.42 38.78
N THR A 7 20.94 4.82 38.20
CA THR A 7 21.01 5.63 36.98
C THR A 7 20.81 4.82 35.69
N LEU A 8 21.20 3.54 35.69
CA LEU A 8 21.04 2.66 34.52
C LEU A 8 19.57 2.27 34.28
N PHE A 9 18.78 2.10 35.34
CA PHE A 9 17.35 1.76 35.21
C PHE A 9 16.51 2.92 34.69
N PHE A 10 16.79 4.16 35.12
CA PHE A 10 16.04 5.33 34.67
C PHE A 10 16.29 5.68 33.20
N GLY A 11 17.52 5.45 32.71
CA GLY A 11 17.85 5.64 31.29
C GLY A 11 17.12 4.64 30.38
N LEU A 12 16.98 3.38 30.80
CA LEU A 12 16.32 2.35 29.99
C LEU A 12 14.81 2.58 29.85
N VAL A 13 14.14 3.03 30.93
CA VAL A 13 12.69 3.29 30.93
C VAL A 13 12.33 4.48 30.03
N LEU A 14 13.17 5.53 30.00
CA LEU A 14 12.94 6.69 29.14
C LEU A 14 13.16 6.39 27.66
N ILE A 15 14.06 5.45 27.32
CA ILE A 15 14.27 5.03 25.92
C ILE A 15 13.06 4.21 25.41
N LEU A 16 12.48 3.32 26.23
CA LEU A 16 11.30 2.55 25.83
C LEU A 16 10.05 3.43 25.61
N ALA A 17 9.88 4.50 26.38
CA ALA A 17 8.77 5.44 26.22
C ALA A 17 8.91 6.37 25.00
N SER A 18 10.09 6.40 24.37
CA SER A 18 10.39 7.25 23.21
C SER A 18 10.15 6.58 21.86
N ILE A 19 9.71 5.31 21.83
CA ILE A 19 9.21 4.72 20.58
C ILE A 19 7.87 5.39 20.35
N PRO A 20 7.74 6.34 19.39
CA PRO A 20 6.40 6.75 19.00
C PRO A 20 5.70 5.47 18.58
N LEU A 21 4.60 5.14 19.25
CA LEU A 21 3.62 4.24 18.67
C LEU A 21 3.18 4.93 17.39
N VAL A 22 3.91 4.68 16.30
CA VAL A 22 3.40 4.82 14.96
C VAL A 22 2.29 3.78 14.95
N PHE A 23 1.07 4.25 15.20
CA PHE A 23 -0.14 3.57 14.80
C PHE A 23 -0.01 3.38 13.29
N LYS A 24 0.70 2.33 12.86
CA LYS A 24 0.44 1.73 11.57
C LYS A 24 -0.97 1.19 11.75
N PRO A 25 -1.99 1.72 11.05
CA PRO A 25 -3.28 1.03 11.01
C PRO A 25 -2.98 -0.43 10.63
N ALA A 26 -3.68 -1.40 11.23
CA ALA A 26 -3.36 -2.78 10.91
C ALA A 26 -3.60 -2.94 9.41
N GLN A 27 -2.51 -3.13 8.68
CA GLN A 27 -2.55 -3.32 7.24
C GLN A 27 -2.81 -4.80 7.03
N ARG A 28 -3.91 -5.12 6.35
CA ARG A 28 -4.11 -6.48 5.87
C ARG A 28 -3.00 -6.84 4.90
N THR A 29 -2.70 -8.14 4.87
CA THR A 29 -1.67 -8.72 4.01
C THR A 29 -1.77 -8.12 2.61
N PRO A 30 -0.71 -7.46 2.11
CA PRO A 30 -0.77 -6.78 0.84
C PRO A 30 -0.94 -7.81 -0.29
N SER A 31 -1.87 -7.55 -1.20
CA SER A 31 -1.93 -8.25 -2.48
C SER A 31 -0.77 -7.75 -3.34
N VAL A 32 0.08 -8.64 -3.81
CA VAL A 32 1.24 -8.29 -4.64
C VAL A 32 1.12 -8.99 -5.98
N ALA A 33 1.26 -8.22 -7.06
CA ALA A 33 1.39 -8.74 -8.41
C ALA A 33 2.65 -8.15 -9.04
N THR A 34 3.49 -9.04 -9.56
CA THR A 34 4.62 -8.67 -10.40
C THR A 34 4.22 -8.98 -11.84
N LEU A 35 4.29 -7.97 -12.71
CA LEU A 35 4.07 -8.11 -14.12
C LEU A 35 5.43 -8.07 -14.83
N ASP A 36 5.70 -9.05 -15.69
CA ASP A 36 6.84 -9.01 -16.61
C ASP A 36 6.29 -8.80 -18.02
N THR A 37 6.46 -7.58 -18.51
CA THR A 37 5.81 -7.10 -19.73
C THR A 37 6.82 -6.49 -20.64
N SER A 38 7.00 -7.07 -21.83
CA SER A 38 7.92 -6.55 -22.84
C SER A 38 9.34 -6.27 -22.30
N GLY A 39 9.81 -7.06 -21.32
CA GLY A 39 11.11 -6.88 -20.65
C GLY A 39 11.15 -5.82 -19.54
N ILE A 40 9.99 -5.32 -19.10
CA ILE A 40 9.82 -4.33 -18.03
C ILE A 40 9.14 -5.02 -16.86
N THR A 41 9.86 -5.16 -15.74
CA THR A 41 9.30 -5.67 -14.49
C THR A 41 8.59 -4.55 -13.74
N VAL A 42 7.26 -4.61 -13.67
CA VAL A 42 6.47 -3.70 -12.84
C VAL A 42 6.03 -4.42 -11.59
N ASN A 43 6.36 -3.83 -10.44
CA ASN A 43 5.86 -4.31 -9.16
C ASN A 43 4.68 -3.47 -8.73
N VAL A 44 3.51 -4.10 -8.63
CA VAL A 44 2.31 -3.49 -8.10
C VAL A 44 1.96 -4.19 -6.79
N SER A 45 1.70 -3.41 -5.76
CA SER A 45 1.16 -3.93 -4.51
C SER A 45 -0.01 -3.09 -4.04
N ALA A 46 -0.97 -3.74 -3.41
CA ALA A 46 -2.13 -3.10 -2.82
C ALA A 46 -2.20 -3.47 -1.35
N SER A 47 -2.42 -2.50 -0.48
CA SER A 47 -2.56 -2.68 0.96
C SER A 47 -3.82 -2.00 1.45
N LEU A 48 -4.66 -2.75 2.14
CA LEU A 48 -5.89 -2.26 2.72
C LEU A 48 -5.68 -2.02 4.22
N ALA A 49 -5.95 -0.80 4.67
CA ALA A 49 -6.00 -0.46 6.08
C ALA A 49 -7.38 -0.79 6.68
N ASP A 50 -7.44 -0.94 8.01
CA ASP A 50 -8.68 -1.25 8.74
C ASP A 50 -9.81 -0.24 8.55
N ASP A 51 -9.45 1.03 8.30
CA ASP A 51 -10.38 2.12 7.99
C ASP A 51 -10.97 2.04 6.57
N ARG A 52 -10.59 1.01 5.81
CA ARG A 52 -10.93 0.76 4.40
C ARG A 52 -10.22 1.69 3.42
N THR A 53 -9.14 2.34 3.84
CA THR A 53 -8.25 3.04 2.92
C THR A 53 -7.40 2.01 2.18
N LEU A 54 -7.64 1.89 0.87
CA LEU A 54 -6.82 1.09 -0.03
C LEU A 54 -5.69 1.95 -0.57
N THR A 55 -4.45 1.52 -0.35
CA THR A 55 -3.25 2.15 -0.90
C THR A 55 -2.60 1.20 -1.91
N VAL A 56 -2.37 1.70 -3.13
CA VAL A 56 -1.72 0.98 -4.22
C VAL A 56 -0.36 1.60 -4.46
N PHE A 57 0.68 0.78 -4.48
CA PHE A 57 2.05 1.16 -4.78
C PHE A 57 2.45 0.56 -6.12
N ILE A 58 3.04 1.39 -6.98
CA ILE A 58 3.48 0.99 -8.31
C ILE A 58 4.94 1.36 -8.43
N ARG A 59 5.78 0.38 -8.77
CA ARG A 59 7.20 0.56 -9.06
C ARG A 59 7.50 0.14 -10.48
N LEU A 60 7.90 1.12 -11.27
CA LEU A 60 8.41 1.00 -12.63
C LEU A 60 9.93 1.15 -12.60
N PRO A 61 10.65 0.53 -13.55
CA PRO A 61 12.08 0.78 -13.68
C PRO A 61 12.32 2.22 -14.17
N VAL A 62 13.35 2.86 -13.62
CA VAL A 62 13.58 4.31 -13.71
C VAL A 62 13.81 4.77 -15.14
N ASP A 63 14.41 3.93 -15.97
CA ASP A 63 14.67 4.17 -17.40
C ASP A 63 13.39 4.33 -18.26
N ARG A 64 12.24 3.90 -17.73
CA ARG A 64 10.93 3.97 -18.39
C ARG A 64 9.89 4.80 -17.63
N ALA A 65 10.25 5.33 -16.46
CA ALA A 65 9.35 6.09 -15.59
C ALA A 65 8.78 7.34 -16.27
N ASP A 66 9.58 8.01 -17.08
CA ASP A 66 9.21 9.29 -17.69
C ASP A 66 8.23 9.15 -18.87
N ILE A 67 8.03 7.91 -19.35
CA ILE A 67 7.29 7.59 -20.57
C ILE A 67 5.92 6.97 -20.24
N ILE A 68 5.75 6.44 -19.03
CA ILE A 68 4.57 5.67 -18.63
C ILE A 68 3.88 6.40 -17.48
N ASP A 69 2.67 6.90 -17.75
CA ASP A 69 1.80 7.46 -16.72
C ASP A 69 0.80 6.37 -16.25
N PRO A 70 1.01 5.76 -15.08
CA PRO A 70 0.17 4.66 -14.63
C PRO A 70 -1.22 5.16 -14.23
N ARG A 71 -2.25 4.43 -14.63
CA ARG A 71 -3.64 4.73 -14.28
C ARG A 71 -4.16 3.68 -13.33
N VAL A 72 -4.83 4.11 -12.26
CA VAL A 72 -5.41 3.18 -11.27
C VAL A 72 -6.92 3.32 -11.27
N GLN A 73 -7.60 2.19 -11.41
CA GLN A 73 -9.04 2.06 -11.21
C GLN A 73 -9.31 0.97 -10.20
N ILE A 74 -10.26 1.21 -9.29
CA ILE A 74 -10.63 0.22 -8.28
C ILE A 74 -12.08 -0.16 -8.55
N VAL A 75 -12.33 -1.43 -8.84
CA VAL A 75 -13.64 -1.93 -9.27
C VAL A 75 -14.12 -2.97 -8.27
N MET A 76 -15.40 -2.94 -7.92
CA MET A 76 -15.99 -3.98 -7.09
C MET A 76 -16.34 -5.19 -7.96
N THR A 77 -15.84 -6.37 -7.61
CA THR A 77 -16.09 -7.58 -8.40
C THR A 77 -17.57 -7.94 -8.37
N GLY A 78 -18.14 -8.23 -9.54
CA GLY A 78 -19.56 -8.59 -9.69
C GLY A 78 -20.55 -7.42 -9.55
N HIS A 79 -20.06 -6.19 -9.33
CA HIS A 79 -20.89 -4.99 -9.21
C HIS A 79 -20.38 -3.90 -10.17
N GLN A 80 -21.26 -3.03 -10.66
CA GLN A 80 -20.87 -1.89 -11.51
C GLN A 80 -20.43 -0.68 -10.66
N MET A 81 -19.58 -0.92 -9.67
CA MET A 81 -19.06 0.14 -8.79
C MET A 81 -17.57 0.35 -9.04
N THR A 82 -17.20 1.60 -9.34
CA THR A 82 -15.82 2.02 -9.55
C THR A 82 -15.50 3.17 -8.63
N VAL A 83 -14.34 3.09 -7.98
CA VAL A 83 -13.79 4.14 -7.15
C VAL A 83 -12.56 4.72 -7.85
N PRO A 84 -12.56 6.03 -8.17
CA PRO A 84 -11.37 6.67 -8.71
C PRO A 84 -10.30 6.75 -7.62
N ALA A 85 -9.05 6.45 -7.98
CA ALA A 85 -7.90 6.64 -7.12
C ALA A 85 -6.99 7.69 -7.75
N ASN A 86 -6.62 8.70 -6.97
CA ASN A 86 -5.68 9.72 -7.44
C ASN A 86 -4.27 9.14 -7.38
N VAL A 87 -3.62 9.06 -8.54
CA VAL A 87 -2.23 8.61 -8.65
C VAL A 87 -1.31 9.81 -8.40
N LEU A 88 -0.41 9.65 -7.44
CA LEU A 88 0.61 10.62 -7.08
C LEU A 88 1.99 10.03 -7.37
N SER A 89 2.89 10.82 -7.94
CA SER A 89 4.30 10.44 -8.04
C SER A 89 4.96 10.55 -6.67
N ALA A 90 5.63 9.48 -6.24
CA ALA A 90 6.42 9.39 -5.02
C ALA A 90 7.94 9.48 -5.28
N GLY A 91 8.33 9.70 -6.54
CA GLY A 91 9.72 9.76 -6.99
C GLY A 91 9.92 9.09 -8.36
N PRO A 92 11.15 9.07 -8.89
CA PRO A 92 11.44 8.42 -10.18
C PRO A 92 11.02 6.95 -10.17
N GLY A 93 10.10 6.58 -11.07
CA GLY A 93 9.57 5.22 -11.20
C GLY A 93 8.68 4.76 -10.04
N ALA A 94 8.33 5.63 -9.09
CA ALA A 94 7.51 5.28 -7.94
C ALA A 94 6.22 6.09 -7.93
N TYR A 95 5.09 5.39 -7.87
CA TYR A 95 3.76 6.00 -7.82
C TYR A 95 2.95 5.38 -6.70
N GLN A 96 2.06 6.18 -6.13
CA GLN A 96 1.15 5.79 -5.08
C GLN A 96 -0.25 6.28 -5.43
N ALA A 97 -1.23 5.40 -5.33
CA ALA A 97 -2.64 5.77 -5.42
C ALA A 97 -3.35 5.37 -4.13
N SER A 98 -4.31 6.17 -3.69
CA SER A 98 -5.12 5.83 -2.53
C SER A 98 -6.59 6.15 -2.77
N ALA A 99 -7.47 5.33 -2.20
CA ALA A 99 -8.90 5.55 -2.19
C ALA A 99 -9.55 4.91 -0.96
N MET A 100 -10.63 5.52 -0.49
CA MET A 100 -11.44 4.94 0.58
C MET A 100 -12.53 4.06 -0.04
N LEU A 101 -12.56 2.77 0.32
CA LEU A 101 -13.58 1.84 -0.18
C LEU A 101 -14.91 2.07 0.55
N PRO A 102 -16.02 2.30 -0.17
CA PRO A 102 -17.30 2.65 0.44
C PRO A 102 -17.92 1.49 1.23
N MET A 103 -17.59 0.24 0.87
CA MET A 103 -18.16 -0.97 1.46
C MET A 103 -17.16 -2.13 1.49
N ALA A 104 -17.43 -3.09 2.38
CA ALA A 104 -16.76 -4.38 2.39
C ALA A 104 -17.15 -5.20 1.15
N GLY A 105 -16.28 -6.11 0.73
CA GLY A 105 -16.51 -6.98 -0.41
C GLY A 105 -15.23 -7.35 -1.14
N GLN A 106 -15.39 -8.05 -2.26
CA GLN A 106 -14.29 -8.36 -3.17
C GLN A 106 -14.10 -7.19 -4.15
N TRP A 107 -12.90 -6.64 -4.17
CA TRP A 107 -12.48 -5.56 -5.05
C TRP A 107 -11.35 -6.03 -5.96
N GLU A 108 -11.19 -5.36 -7.08
CA GLU A 108 -10.10 -5.57 -8.02
C GLU A 108 -9.46 -4.21 -8.31
N VAL A 109 -8.16 -4.11 -8.02
CA VAL A 109 -7.33 -2.97 -8.43
C VAL A 109 -6.84 -3.24 -9.83
N GLN A 110 -7.21 -2.38 -10.76
CA GLN A 110 -6.75 -2.40 -12.13
C GLN A 110 -5.73 -1.28 -12.33
N VAL A 111 -4.48 -1.64 -12.60
CA VAL A 111 -3.39 -0.71 -12.89
C VAL A 111 -3.06 -0.79 -14.36
N GLY A 112 -3.40 0.26 -15.10
CA GLY A 112 -3.04 0.45 -16.50
C GLY A 112 -1.63 0.99 -16.64
N ILE A 113 -0.80 0.33 -17.43
CA ILE A 113 0.61 0.65 -17.67
C ILE A 113 0.83 0.57 -19.19
N GLY A 114 0.82 1.72 -19.86
CA GLY A 114 0.77 1.74 -21.32
C GLY A 114 -0.50 1.05 -21.83
N ASP A 115 -0.33 0.00 -22.64
CA ASP A 115 -1.43 -0.80 -23.19
C ASP A 115 -1.82 -2.00 -22.31
N GLU A 116 -1.11 -2.23 -21.20
CA GLU A 116 -1.31 -3.39 -20.35
C GLU A 116 -2.05 -3.07 -19.05
N ILE A 117 -2.78 -4.05 -18.51
CA ILE A 117 -3.57 -3.90 -17.29
C ILE A 117 -3.18 -5.00 -16.29
N VAL A 118 -2.61 -4.59 -15.16
CA VAL A 118 -2.40 -5.46 -13.99
C VAL A 118 -3.67 -5.48 -13.16
N ARG A 119 -4.10 -6.67 -12.73
CA ARG A 119 -5.27 -6.83 -11.87
C ARG A 119 -4.85 -7.45 -10.55
N LEU A 120 -5.18 -6.80 -9.43
CA LEU A 120 -4.92 -7.30 -8.09
C LEU A 120 -6.23 -7.48 -7.33
N PRO A 121 -6.62 -8.71 -6.97
CA PRO A 121 -7.77 -8.92 -6.11
C PRO A 121 -7.47 -8.39 -4.70
N VAL A 122 -8.45 -7.73 -4.10
CA VAL A 122 -8.38 -7.16 -2.75
C VAL A 122 -9.65 -7.54 -2.00
N ASP A 123 -9.47 -8.25 -0.89
CA ASP A 123 -10.57 -8.59 0.00
C ASP A 123 -10.75 -7.51 1.09
N ALA A 124 -11.85 -6.77 0.99
CA ALA A 124 -12.24 -5.75 1.95
C ALA A 124 -13.22 -6.25 3.03
N ASN A 125 -13.51 -7.55 3.08
CA ASN A 125 -14.36 -8.14 4.13
C ASN A 125 -13.65 -8.16 5.49
N PRO A 126 -14.32 -7.83 6.60
CA PRO A 126 -13.70 -7.87 7.92
C PRO A 126 -13.09 -9.26 8.18
N ALA A 127 -11.89 -9.29 8.76
CA ALA A 127 -11.21 -10.55 9.07
C ALA A 127 -12.07 -11.36 10.06
N GLY A 128 -12.59 -12.52 9.63
CA GLY A 128 -13.36 -13.44 10.49
C GLY A 128 -14.82 -13.69 10.09
N LEU A 129 -15.22 -13.40 8.84
CA LEU A 129 -16.48 -13.87 8.25
C LEU A 129 -16.24 -14.94 7.18
#